data_AF-X1IUQ6-F1
#
_entry.id   AF-X1IUQ6-F1
#
_cell.length_a   1.000
_cell.length_b   1.000
_cell.length_c   1.000
_cell.angle_alpha   90.00
_cell.angle_beta   90.00
_cell.angle_gamma   90.00
#
_symmetry.space_group_name_H-M   'P 1'
#
loop_
_entity.id
_entity.type
_entity.pdbx_description
1 polymer ?
#
loop_
_entity_poly.entity_id
_entity_poly.type
_entity_poly.pdbx_seq_one_letter_code
_entity_poly.pdbx_strand_id
1 'polypeptide(L)'
;MCLGSIRLISFHQPKLNDIRNFVADERKLSTVRGVIVTEPYINRNKDWEFVRFKFTDPASSFYLKIHEVKTVDGWAEASGTVRVQVDEPVLDLKAGDYVQMYCWLDRFKGPTNPGQFDVSRYLARKNVFIAALVKSRDGIELLESGGVGIFTKIKRRLRETATWALVGEMSLEDPSRGLLEALLL
;
A
#
# COMPACT_ATOMS: atom_id res chain seq x y z
N MET A 1 -30.73 -14.01 5.61
CA MET A 1 -29.50 -13.18 5.46
C MET A 1 -28.83 -13.55 4.15
N CYS A 2 -28.53 -12.58 3.29
CA CYS A 2 -27.80 -12.84 2.04
C CYS A 2 -26.29 -12.85 2.30
N LEU A 3 -25.54 -13.70 1.60
CA LEU A 3 -24.07 -13.80 1.75
C LEU A 3 -23.37 -12.44 1.55
N GLY A 4 -23.92 -11.58 0.68
CA GLY A 4 -23.43 -10.23 0.44
C GLY A 4 -23.50 -9.32 1.66
N SER A 5 -24.59 -9.36 2.43
CA SER A 5 -24.72 -8.61 3.69
C SER A 5 -23.72 -9.07 4.74
N ILE A 6 -23.46 -10.38 4.85
CA ILE A 6 -22.46 -10.93 5.78
C ILE A 6 -21.06 -10.46 5.39
N ARG A 7 -20.69 -10.55 4.11
CA ARG A 7 -19.40 -10.07 3.60
C ARG A 7 -19.19 -8.58 3.86
N LEU A 8 -20.22 -7.76 3.68
CA LEU A 8 -20.16 -6.33 3.92
C LEU A 8 -19.96 -6.04 5.42
N ILE A 9 -20.71 -6.70 6.30
CA ILE A 9 -20.57 -6.55 7.76
C ILE A 9 -19.17 -6.96 8.21
N SER A 10 -18.68 -8.13 7.76
CA SER A 10 -17.32 -8.59 8.09
C SER A 10 -16.23 -7.67 7.56
N PHE A 11 -16.45 -7.00 6.42
CA PHE A 11 -15.50 -6.01 5.89
C PHE A 11 -15.38 -4.76 6.78
N HIS A 12 -16.48 -4.36 7.42
CA HIS A 12 -16.52 -3.21 8.33
C HIS A 12 -16.11 -3.54 9.77
N GLN A 13 -15.94 -4.82 10.12
CA GLN A 13 -15.52 -5.26 11.44
C GLN A 13 -14.04 -5.69 11.42
N PRO A 14 -13.09 -4.80 11.78
CA PRO A 14 -11.70 -5.18 11.87
C PRO A 14 -11.51 -6.27 12.94
N LYS A 15 -10.55 -7.17 12.71
CA LYS A 15 -10.09 -8.09 13.76
C LYS A 15 -9.52 -7.29 14.93
N LEU A 16 -9.51 -7.86 16.14
CA LEU A 16 -8.96 -7.20 17.33
C LEU A 16 -7.53 -6.71 17.11
N ASN A 17 -6.69 -7.53 16.45
CA ASN A 17 -5.31 -7.20 16.12
C ASN A 17 -5.14 -6.47 14.77
N ASP A 18 -6.19 -5.93 14.16
CA ASP A 18 -6.04 -5.12 12.95
C ASP A 18 -5.34 -3.78 13.28
N ILE A 19 -4.42 -3.34 12.42
CA ILE A 19 -3.65 -2.11 12.56
C ILE A 19 -4.54 -0.87 12.76
N ARG A 20 -5.79 -0.91 12.26
CA ARG A 20 -6.80 0.13 12.50
C ARG A 20 -7.09 0.37 13.97
N ASN A 21 -6.92 -0.62 14.83
CA ASN A 21 -7.25 -0.49 16.25
C ASN A 21 -6.09 0.11 17.07
N PHE A 22 -4.89 0.24 16.47
CA PHE A 22 -3.71 0.79 17.15
C PHE A 22 -3.55 2.30 16.97
N VAL A 23 -4.36 2.91 16.09
CA VAL A 23 -4.35 4.33 15.75
C VAL A 23 -5.73 4.92 16.01
N ALA A 24 -5.81 5.91 16.89
CA ALA A 24 -7.04 6.66 17.17
C ALA A 24 -7.25 7.76 16.11
N ASP A 25 -7.79 8.92 16.49
CA ASP A 25 -7.97 10.05 15.58
C ASP A 25 -6.69 10.88 15.39
N GLU A 26 -5.76 10.78 16.35
CA GLU A 26 -4.45 11.44 16.27
C GLU A 26 -3.37 10.48 15.77
N ARG A 27 -2.41 11.03 15.03
CA ARG A 27 -1.24 10.29 14.57
C ARG A 27 -0.43 9.76 15.76
N LYS A 28 0.12 8.56 15.63
CA LYS A 28 0.86 7.88 16.69
C LYS A 28 2.26 7.49 16.21
N LEU A 29 3.29 7.84 16.98
CA LEU A 29 4.64 7.33 16.72
C LEU A 29 4.66 5.83 17.03
N SER A 30 5.19 5.03 16.12
CA SER A 30 5.13 3.58 16.22
C SER A 30 6.33 2.92 15.55
N THR A 31 6.67 1.75 16.05
CA THR A 31 7.58 0.83 15.36
C THR A 31 6.78 -0.37 14.90
N VAL A 32 6.84 -0.68 13.62
CA VAL A 32 6.10 -1.79 13.01
C VAL A 32 7.03 -2.72 12.26
N ARG A 33 6.62 -3.98 12.11
CA ARG A 33 7.27 -4.94 11.22
C ARG A 33 6.28 -5.55 10.25
N GLY A 34 6.77 -5.84 9.06
CA GLY A 34 5.93 -6.36 8.00
C GLY A 34 6.67 -6.64 6.71
N VAL A 35 5.93 -7.15 5.74
CA VAL A 35 6.45 -7.47 4.41
C VAL A 35 6.01 -6.41 3.40
N ILE A 36 6.95 -5.92 2.60
CA ILE A 36 6.64 -5.01 1.49
C ILE A 36 5.84 -5.78 0.43
N VAL A 37 4.66 -5.29 0.08
CA VAL A 37 3.72 -5.95 -0.84
C VAL A 37 3.91 -5.50 -2.28
N THR A 38 4.28 -4.24 -2.48
CA THR A 38 4.44 -3.62 -3.81
C THR A 38 5.83 -3.03 -3.94
N GLU A 39 6.36 -3.00 -5.16
CA GLU A 39 7.63 -2.30 -5.42
C GLU A 39 7.53 -0.84 -4.98
N PRO A 40 8.56 -0.28 -4.30
CA PRO A 40 8.62 1.14 -3.98
C PRO A 40 8.47 2.00 -5.23
N TYR A 41 7.39 2.78 -5.26
CA TYR A 41 7.13 3.75 -6.32
C TYR A 41 7.69 5.10 -5.93
N ILE A 42 8.63 5.61 -6.73
CA ILE A 42 9.23 6.94 -6.54
C ILE A 42 8.38 7.97 -7.27
N ASN A 43 7.75 8.87 -6.51
CA ASN A 43 6.96 9.95 -7.06
C ASN A 43 7.87 11.09 -7.54
N ARG A 44 8.12 11.11 -8.84
CA ARG A 44 8.90 12.17 -9.51
C ARG A 44 8.09 13.44 -9.82
N ASN A 45 6.79 13.48 -9.50
CA ASN A 45 5.87 14.62 -9.72
C ASN A 45 5.97 15.24 -11.13
N LYS A 46 6.21 14.40 -12.15
CA LYS A 46 6.51 14.87 -13.52
C LYS A 46 5.37 15.69 -14.16
N ASP A 47 4.13 15.41 -13.76
CA ASP A 47 2.93 16.03 -14.34
C ASP A 47 2.53 17.33 -13.62
N TRP A 48 3.31 17.79 -12.64
CA TRP A 48 3.04 19.03 -11.93
C TRP A 48 3.94 20.15 -12.45
N GLU A 49 3.36 21.13 -13.14
CA GLU A 49 4.07 22.28 -13.73
C GLU A 49 4.95 23.07 -12.74
N PHE A 50 4.63 23.01 -11.44
CA PHE A 50 5.39 23.67 -10.38
C PHE A 50 6.45 22.78 -9.74
N VAL A 51 6.66 21.55 -10.22
CA VAL A 51 7.66 20.62 -9.66
C VAL A 51 9.06 21.22 -9.64
N ARG A 52 9.39 22.08 -10.61
CA ARG A 52 10.69 22.79 -10.69
C ARG A 52 10.98 23.69 -9.49
N PHE A 53 9.97 24.06 -8.71
CA PHE A 53 10.11 24.88 -7.51
C PHE A 53 10.15 24.06 -6.22
N LYS A 54 10.09 22.72 -6.32
CA LYS A 54 10.13 21.82 -5.17
C LYS A 54 11.59 21.44 -4.89
N PHE A 55 12.13 21.93 -3.78
CA PHE A 55 13.52 21.69 -3.35
C PHE A 55 13.69 20.43 -2.48
N THR A 56 12.71 19.51 -2.47
CA THR A 56 12.76 18.28 -1.69
C THR A 56 13.01 17.09 -2.59
N ASP A 57 13.68 16.08 -2.07
CA ASP A 57 13.84 14.80 -2.75
C ASP A 57 12.48 14.18 -3.13
N PRO A 58 12.45 13.32 -4.18
CA PRO A 58 11.23 12.64 -4.57
C PRO A 58 10.84 11.62 -3.49
N ALA A 59 9.61 11.73 -3.00
CA ALA A 59 9.07 10.80 -2.02
C ALA A 59 8.77 9.42 -2.64
N SER A 60 8.87 8.38 -1.83
CA SER A 60 8.51 7.01 -2.21
C SER A 60 7.23 6.55 -1.54
N SER A 61 6.49 5.65 -2.18
CA SER A 61 5.35 4.98 -1.55
C SER A 61 5.25 3.52 -1.95
N PHE A 62 4.77 2.70 -1.02
CA PHE A 62 4.50 1.29 -1.23
C PHE A 62 3.46 0.79 -0.21
N TYR A 63 2.99 -0.44 -0.36
CA TYR A 63 2.12 -1.08 0.63
C TYR A 63 2.92 -2.05 1.48
N LEU A 64 2.65 -2.03 2.79
CA LEU A 64 3.25 -2.93 3.76
C LEU A 64 2.16 -3.79 4.39
N LYS A 65 2.36 -5.11 4.41
CA LYS A 65 1.55 -6.04 5.17
C LYS A 65 2.11 -6.12 6.59
N ILE A 66 1.35 -5.63 7.57
CA ILE A 66 1.77 -5.62 8.97
C ILE A 66 1.70 -7.04 9.54
N HIS A 67 2.74 -7.42 10.28
CA HIS A 67 2.83 -8.64 11.08
C HIS A 67 2.94 -8.33 12.58
N GLU A 68 3.69 -7.29 12.96
CA GLU A 68 3.92 -6.95 14.35
C GLU A 68 3.94 -5.44 14.57
N VAL A 69 3.55 -5.01 15.77
CA VAL A 69 3.69 -3.65 16.27
C VAL A 69 4.38 -3.66 17.63
N LYS A 70 5.28 -2.71 17.86
CA LYS A 70 5.97 -2.57 19.14
C LYS A 70 5.04 -1.87 20.15
N THR A 71 4.75 -2.58 21.24
CA THR A 71 3.97 -2.11 22.38
C THR A 71 4.87 -1.92 23.60
N VAL A 72 4.30 -1.47 24.72
CA VAL A 72 5.02 -1.34 25.99
C VAL A 72 5.51 -2.69 26.52
N ASP A 73 4.77 -3.77 26.25
CA ASP A 73 5.09 -5.15 26.67
C ASP A 73 5.97 -5.90 25.65
N GLY A 74 6.45 -5.21 24.63
CA GLY A 74 7.23 -5.78 23.54
C GLY A 74 6.44 -5.91 22.24
N TRP A 75 6.85 -6.85 21.38
CA TRP A 75 6.22 -7.06 20.07
C TRP A 75 4.88 -7.77 20.22
N ALA A 76 3.82 -7.19 19.67
CA ALA A 76 2.50 -7.78 19.59
C ALA A 76 2.14 -8.08 18.14
N GLU A 77 1.49 -9.23 17.91
CA GLU A 77 0.97 -9.60 16.59
C GLU A 77 -0.06 -8.56 16.13
N ALA A 78 0.10 -8.09 14.91
CA ALA A 78 -0.81 -7.16 14.26
C ALA A 78 -1.06 -7.58 12.82
N SER A 79 -2.23 -7.25 12.30
CA SER A 79 -2.65 -7.58 10.95
C SER A 79 -3.15 -6.35 10.21
N GLY A 80 -3.18 -6.43 8.88
CA GLY A 80 -3.68 -5.35 8.04
C GLY A 80 -2.63 -4.88 7.03
N THR A 81 -3.02 -3.91 6.22
CA THR A 81 -2.16 -3.33 5.20
C THR A 81 -2.17 -1.83 5.35
N VAL A 82 -0.98 -1.24 5.37
CA VAL A 82 -0.79 0.21 5.44
C VAL A 82 -0.16 0.71 4.15
N ARG A 83 -0.46 1.95 3.79
CA ARG A 83 0.28 2.64 2.73
C ARG A 83 1.44 3.37 3.38
N VAL A 84 2.65 2.99 3.00
CA VAL A 84 3.87 3.66 3.43
C VAL A 84 4.13 4.86 2.53
N GLN A 85 4.52 5.97 3.15
CA GLN A 85 5.10 7.13 2.49
C GLN A 85 6.44 7.43 3.14
N VAL A 86 7.48 7.53 2.32
CA VAL A 86 8.83 7.90 2.74
C VAL A 86 9.16 9.21 2.05
N ASP A 87 9.66 10.21 2.78
CA ASP A 87 9.98 11.53 2.20
C ASP A 87 11.27 11.52 1.36
N GLU A 88 11.82 10.33 1.07
CA GLU A 88 13.04 10.10 0.29
C GLU A 88 12.85 8.98 -0.75
N PRO A 89 13.71 8.92 -1.78
CA PRO A 89 13.75 7.81 -2.72
C PRO A 89 14.21 6.53 -2.03
N VAL A 90 13.41 5.47 -2.16
CA VAL A 90 13.74 4.11 -1.69
C VAL A 90 14.15 3.29 -2.91
N LEU A 91 15.44 2.97 -3.00
CA LEU A 91 16.05 2.35 -4.19
C LEU A 91 16.49 0.90 -3.97
N ASP A 92 16.69 0.52 -2.72
CA ASP A 92 17.35 -0.71 -2.29
C ASP A 92 16.39 -1.74 -1.65
N LEU A 93 15.14 -1.34 -1.42
CA LEU A 93 14.06 -2.22 -0.96
C LEU A 93 13.17 -2.66 -2.11
N LYS A 94 12.59 -3.85 -2.00
CA LYS A 94 11.73 -4.45 -3.03
C LYS A 94 10.53 -5.15 -2.42
N ALA A 95 9.55 -5.48 -3.26
CA ALA A 95 8.45 -6.34 -2.85
C ALA A 95 8.98 -7.70 -2.33
N GLY A 96 8.47 -8.12 -1.17
CA GLY A 96 8.84 -9.35 -0.48
C GLY A 96 9.82 -9.15 0.68
N ASP A 97 10.49 -8.01 0.79
CA ASP A 97 11.39 -7.73 1.92
C ASP A 97 10.62 -7.63 3.24
N TYR A 98 11.16 -8.27 4.29
CA TYR A 98 10.68 -8.12 5.66
C TYR A 98 11.45 -6.99 6.34
N VAL A 99 10.72 -5.96 6.76
CA VAL A 99 11.31 -4.71 7.25
C VAL A 99 10.75 -4.33 8.63
N GLN A 100 11.57 -3.61 9.38
CA GLN A 100 11.16 -2.86 10.56
C GLN A 100 11.13 -1.37 10.20
N MET A 101 10.12 -0.65 10.67
CA MET A 101 9.93 0.75 10.32
C MET A 101 9.62 1.60 11.55
N TYR A 102 10.30 2.75 11.64
CA TYR A 102 10.04 3.80 12.62
C TYR A 102 9.22 4.89 11.94
N CYS A 103 7.94 5.01 12.31
CA CYS A 103 6.99 5.81 11.53
C CYS A 103 5.92 6.46 12.41
N TRP A 104 5.26 7.46 11.83
CA TRP A 104 3.98 7.92 12.33
C TRP A 104 2.87 7.15 11.62
N LEU A 105 2.02 6.47 12.39
CA LEU A 105 0.80 5.92 11.87
C LEU A 105 -0.31 6.98 11.94
N ASP A 106 -1.02 7.19 10.84
CA ASP A 106 -2.10 8.19 10.74
C ASP A 106 -3.27 7.65 9.92
N ARG A 107 -4.47 8.20 10.13
CA ARG A 107 -5.65 7.89 9.33
C ARG A 107 -5.71 8.78 8.10
N PHE A 108 -6.18 8.24 6.98
CA PHE A 108 -6.47 9.09 5.82
C PHE A 108 -7.62 10.05 6.15
N LYS A 109 -7.36 11.33 5.95
CA LYS A 109 -8.36 12.39 6.10
C LYS A 109 -9.21 12.48 4.83
N GLY A 110 -10.48 12.82 5.01
CA GLY A 110 -11.38 13.13 3.90
C GLY A 110 -10.94 14.39 3.14
N PRO A 111 -11.54 14.64 1.97
CA PRO A 111 -11.28 15.85 1.20
C PRO A 111 -11.65 17.10 2.02
N THR A 112 -10.75 18.08 2.07
CA THR A 112 -11.01 19.37 2.73
C THR A 112 -11.53 20.43 1.77
N ASN A 113 -11.47 20.17 0.46
CA ASN A 113 -11.93 21.08 -0.58
C ASN A 113 -13.02 20.43 -1.44
N PRO A 114 -14.05 21.18 -1.86
CA PRO A 114 -15.03 20.71 -2.84
C PRO A 114 -14.34 20.26 -4.14
N GLY A 115 -14.77 19.11 -4.69
CA GLY A 115 -14.22 18.55 -5.93
C GLY A 115 -12.88 17.83 -5.80
N GLN A 116 -12.24 17.86 -4.62
CA GLN A 116 -11.00 17.12 -4.38
C GLN A 116 -11.25 15.60 -4.35
N PHE A 117 -10.31 14.84 -4.90
CA PHE A 117 -10.36 13.38 -4.85
C PHE A 117 -10.31 12.84 -3.42
N ASP A 118 -11.25 11.96 -3.08
CA ASP A 118 -11.35 11.34 -1.76
C ASP A 118 -10.45 10.10 -1.66
N VAL A 119 -9.18 10.33 -1.30
CA VAL A 119 -8.19 9.28 -1.09
C VAL A 119 -8.61 8.32 0.02
N SER A 120 -9.25 8.83 1.08
CA SER A 120 -9.67 8.02 2.23
C SER A 120 -10.70 6.97 1.79
N ARG A 121 -11.71 7.37 1.03
CA ARG A 121 -12.75 6.47 0.50
C ARG A 121 -12.20 5.52 -0.56
N TYR A 122 -11.29 6.01 -1.41
CA TYR A 122 -10.63 5.17 -2.41
C TYR A 122 -9.81 4.04 -1.77
N LEU A 123 -8.97 4.35 -0.77
CA LEU A 123 -8.13 3.37 -0.10
C LEU A 123 -8.93 2.45 0.83
N ALA A 124 -10.01 2.96 1.46
CA ALA A 124 -10.92 2.16 2.25
C ALA A 124 -11.52 1.00 1.44
N ARG A 125 -11.87 1.21 0.16
CA ARG A 125 -12.35 0.16 -0.75
C ARG A 125 -11.30 -0.92 -1.03
N LYS A 126 -10.02 -0.59 -0.87
CA LYS A 126 -8.87 -1.51 -0.98
C LYS A 126 -8.46 -2.10 0.37
N ASN A 127 -9.28 -1.91 1.41
CA ASN A 127 -9.01 -2.35 2.77
C ASN A 127 -7.77 -1.70 3.42
N VAL A 128 -7.40 -0.49 2.96
CA VAL A 128 -6.25 0.28 3.46
C VAL A 128 -6.75 1.56 4.12
N PHE A 129 -6.55 1.68 5.43
CA PHE A 129 -7.13 2.75 6.25
C PHE A 129 -6.08 3.61 6.95
N ILE A 130 -4.86 3.09 7.06
CA ILE A 130 -3.76 3.70 7.81
C ILE A 130 -2.61 4.01 6.85
N ALA A 131 -2.06 5.21 6.99
CA ALA A 131 -0.80 5.63 6.41
C ALA A 131 0.33 5.40 7.43
N ALA A 132 1.49 4.95 6.96
CA ALA A 132 2.72 4.92 7.73
C ALA A 132 3.68 5.95 7.12
N LEU A 133 3.96 7.02 7.85
CA LEU A 133 4.79 8.12 7.41
C LEU A 133 6.20 7.94 7.98
N VAL A 134 7.19 7.79 7.11
CA VAL A 134 8.60 7.63 7.45
C VAL A 134 9.34 8.86 6.96
N LYS A 135 10.14 9.46 7.85
CA LYS A 135 10.84 10.71 7.55
C LYS A 135 11.99 10.53 6.55
N SER A 136 12.71 9.42 6.60
CA SER A 136 13.86 9.14 5.74
C SER A 136 14.00 7.64 5.48
N ARG A 137 14.80 7.25 4.49
CA ARG A 137 15.15 5.85 4.23
C ARG A 137 15.74 5.18 5.47
N ASP A 138 16.55 5.89 6.26
CA ASP A 138 17.15 5.37 7.50
C ASP A 138 16.13 4.95 8.57
N GLY A 139 14.88 5.42 8.45
CA GLY A 139 13.77 4.98 9.29
C GLY A 139 13.26 3.57 8.98
N ILE A 140 13.89 2.85 8.05
CA ILE A 140 13.52 1.51 7.62
C ILE A 140 14.74 0.58 7.75
N GLU A 141 14.60 -0.48 8.53
CA GLU A 141 15.61 -1.52 8.67
C GLU A 141 15.17 -2.75 7.88
N LEU A 142 16.04 -3.26 7.01
CA LEU A 142 15.83 -4.54 6.35
C LEU A 142 16.19 -5.66 7.34
N LEU A 143 15.20 -6.46 7.73
CA LEU A 143 15.41 -7.60 8.63
C LEU A 143 15.70 -8.88 7.86
N GLU A 144 14.96 -9.11 6.77
CA GLU A 144 15.17 -10.26 5.89
C GLU A 144 14.91 -9.80 4.45
N SER A 145 15.86 -10.04 3.56
CA SER A 145 15.58 -9.80 2.15
C SER A 145 14.60 -10.85 1.66
N GLY A 146 13.53 -10.38 1.02
CA GLY A 146 12.66 -11.24 0.27
C GLY A 146 13.52 -11.95 -0.76
N GLY A 147 13.66 -13.26 -0.62
CA GLY A 147 14.25 -14.07 -1.66
C GLY A 147 13.58 -13.68 -2.98
N VAL A 148 14.35 -13.58 -4.06
CA VAL A 148 13.81 -13.44 -5.42
C VAL A 148 13.16 -14.79 -5.77
N GLY A 149 12.15 -15.16 -5.00
CA GLY A 149 11.51 -16.44 -4.99
C GLY A 149 10.76 -16.52 -6.29
N ILE A 150 11.32 -17.26 -7.22
CA ILE A 150 10.78 -17.84 -8.45
C ILE A 150 9.25 -17.63 -8.63
N PHE A 151 8.43 -17.84 -7.61
CA PHE A 151 7.02 -17.46 -7.52
C PHE A 151 6.63 -16.02 -7.92
N THR A 152 7.33 -14.96 -7.52
CA THR A 152 6.99 -13.58 -7.95
C THR A 152 7.31 -13.36 -9.43
N LYS A 153 8.42 -13.94 -9.93
CA LYS A 153 8.73 -13.97 -11.37
C LYS A 153 7.70 -14.77 -12.16
N ILE A 154 7.25 -15.92 -11.64
CA ILE A 154 6.22 -16.75 -12.24
C ILE A 154 4.88 -16.02 -12.24
N LYS A 155 4.49 -15.39 -11.13
CA LYS A 155 3.24 -14.62 -11.03
C LYS A 155 3.25 -13.42 -11.98
N ARG A 156 4.38 -12.73 -12.10
CA ARG A 156 4.56 -11.64 -13.08
C ARG A 156 4.44 -12.16 -14.51
N ARG A 157 5.14 -13.26 -14.84
CA ARG A 157 5.04 -13.89 -16.17
C ARG A 157 3.62 -14.37 -16.46
N LEU A 158 2.95 -15.02 -15.52
CA LEU A 158 1.56 -15.43 -15.66
C LEU A 158 0.64 -14.23 -15.89
N ARG A 159 0.88 -13.10 -15.20
CA ARG A 159 0.10 -11.88 -15.43
C ARG A 159 0.38 -11.30 -16.81
N GLU A 160 1.64 -11.22 -17.23
CA GLU A 160 2.04 -10.77 -18.57
C GLU A 160 1.46 -11.67 -19.67
N THR A 161 1.50 -12.99 -19.50
CA THR A 161 0.93 -13.96 -20.45
C THR A 161 -0.60 -13.93 -20.45
N ALA A 162 -1.25 -13.79 -19.29
CA ALA A 162 -2.71 -13.65 -19.22
C ALA A 162 -3.19 -12.34 -19.87
N THR A 163 -2.48 -11.23 -19.63
CA THR A 163 -2.75 -9.97 -20.32
C THR A 163 -2.56 -10.13 -21.83
N TRP A 164 -1.49 -10.78 -22.28
CA TRP A 164 -1.24 -10.98 -23.71
C TRP A 164 -2.26 -11.92 -24.38
N ALA A 165 -2.62 -13.03 -23.74
CA ALA A 165 -3.60 -13.99 -24.28
C ALA A 165 -5.01 -13.40 -24.32
N LEU A 166 -5.41 -12.63 -23.31
CA LEU A 166 -6.76 -12.09 -23.22
C LEU A 166 -6.94 -10.77 -23.99
N VAL A 167 -5.89 -9.95 -24.11
CA VAL A 167 -5.97 -8.65 -24.80
C VAL A 167 -5.41 -8.72 -26.22
N GLY A 168 -4.49 -9.64 -26.50
CA GLY A 168 -3.86 -9.81 -27.81
C GLY A 168 -4.81 -10.38 -28.88
N GLU A 169 -5.86 -11.10 -28.48
CA GLU A 169 -6.87 -11.65 -29.39
C GLU A 169 -8.07 -10.72 -29.64
N MET A 170 -8.13 -9.56 -28.96
CA MET A 170 -9.28 -8.65 -29.02
C MET A 170 -9.00 -7.40 -29.86
N SER A 171 -9.88 -7.14 -30.84
CA SER A 171 -9.87 -5.92 -31.66
C SER A 171 -9.91 -4.65 -30.78
N LEU A 172 -9.31 -3.57 -31.26
CA LEU A 172 -9.20 -2.28 -30.55
C LEU A 172 -10.56 -1.64 -30.20
N GLU A 173 -11.64 -2.11 -30.81
CA GLU A 173 -13.00 -1.58 -30.63
C GLU A 173 -13.85 -2.34 -29.61
N ASP A 174 -13.33 -3.42 -28.98
CA ASP A 174 -14.13 -4.23 -28.08
C ASP A 174 -14.24 -3.59 -26.67
N PRO A 175 -15.44 -3.14 -26.24
CA PRO A 175 -15.64 -2.46 -24.95
C PRO A 175 -15.36 -3.33 -23.73
N SER A 176 -15.25 -4.66 -23.90
CA SER A 176 -14.92 -5.59 -22.81
C SER A 176 -13.44 -5.52 -22.39
N ARG A 177 -12.57 -4.94 -23.22
CA ARG A 177 -11.13 -4.78 -22.96
C ARG A 177 -10.84 -3.89 -21.74
N GLY A 178 -11.56 -2.77 -21.61
CA GLY A 178 -11.38 -1.85 -20.48
C GLY A 178 -11.79 -2.44 -19.13
N LEU A 179 -12.80 -3.32 -19.13
CA LEU A 179 -13.21 -4.06 -17.94
C LEU A 179 -12.17 -5.11 -17.53
N LEU A 180 -11.54 -5.75 -18.53
CA LEU A 180 -10.56 -6.80 -18.32
C LEU A 180 -9.21 -6.24 -17.81
N GLU A 181 -8.78 -5.11 -18.35
CA GLU A 181 -7.63 -4.36 -17.84
C GLU A 181 -7.83 -3.94 -16.37
N ALA A 182 -9.06 -3.56 -16.00
CA ALA A 182 -9.39 -3.20 -14.62
C ALA A 182 -9.37 -4.39 -13.65
N LEU A 183 -9.59 -5.62 -14.12
CA LEU A 183 -9.53 -6.84 -13.32
C LEU A 183 -8.10 -7.38 -13.13
N LEU A 184 -7.16 -6.97 -13.98
CA LEU A 184 -5.75 -7.40 -13.96
C LEU A 184 -4.82 -6.45 -13.15
N LEU A 185 -5.34 -5.27 -12.77
CA LEU A 185 -4.67 -4.29 -11.89
C LEU A 185 -4.71 -4.70 -10.42
#